data_AF-A0AAN6W5W9-F1
#
_entry.id   AF-A0AAN6W5W9-F1
#
_cell.length_a   1.000
_cell.length_b   1.000
_cell.length_c   1.000
_cell.angle_alpha   90.00
_cell.angle_beta   90.00
_cell.angle_gamma   90.00
#
_symmetry.space_group_name_H-M   'P 1'
#
loop_
_entity.id
_entity.type
_entity.pdbx_description
1 polymer ?
#
loop_
_entity_poly.entity_id
_entity_poly.type
_entity_poly.pdbx_seq_one_letter_code
_entity_poly.pdbx_strand_id
1 'polypeptide(L)'
;TSFPLAAAAVAAVILAIVINTLATPKRADPREPPLLKPTIPFIGHIIGLIRHQADYHRILHCKSKQPIVTLPMLNGKLYAIFDPSLISAGLKNKHLSTKPQVREAVAPLMQVTKSTADLMRREEGDELQDRIMLYTIPTSFLG
;
A
#
# COMPACT_ATOMS: atom_id res chain seq x y z
N THR A 1 32.11 -12.86 -27.76
CA THR A 1 32.16 -11.46 -27.28
C THR A 1 31.18 -11.19 -26.12
N SER A 2 31.08 -12.08 -25.13
CA SER A 2 30.05 -12.04 -24.06
C SER A 2 30.48 -11.32 -22.77
N PHE A 3 31.78 -11.06 -22.58
CA PHE A 3 32.35 -10.42 -21.39
C PHE A 3 31.81 -9.01 -21.04
N PRO A 4 31.58 -8.07 -21.98
CA PRO A 4 31.18 -6.71 -21.62
C PRO A 4 29.74 -6.64 -21.09
N LEU A 5 28.86 -7.54 -21.55
CA LEU A 5 27.45 -7.57 -21.14
C LEU A 5 27.30 -8.09 -19.71
N ALA A 6 28.08 -9.12 -19.34
CA ALA A 6 28.10 -9.64 -17.98
C ALA A 6 28.64 -8.60 -16.99
N ALA A 7 29.72 -7.90 -17.35
CA ALA A 7 30.29 -6.83 -16.51
C ALA A 7 29.30 -5.66 -16.31
N ALA A 8 28.61 -5.25 -17.38
CA ALA A 8 27.58 -4.19 -17.30
C ALA A 8 26.39 -4.61 -16.44
N ALA A 9 25.94 -5.87 -16.54
CA ALA A 9 24.86 -6.39 -15.70
C ALA A 9 25.25 -6.40 -14.21
N VAL A 10 26.47 -6.83 -13.89
CA VAL A 10 26.98 -6.82 -12.50
C VAL A 10 27.08 -5.40 -11.96
N ALA A 11 27.60 -4.46 -12.76
CA ALA A 11 27.69 -3.05 -12.36
C ALA A 11 26.29 -2.43 -12.12
N ALA A 12 25.31 -2.75 -12.97
CA ALA A 12 23.94 -2.30 -12.79
C ALA A 12 23.29 -2.88 -11.52
N VAL A 13 23.56 -4.15 -11.19
CA VAL A 13 23.07 -4.78 -9.96
C VAL A 13 23.71 -4.14 -8.73
N ILE A 14 25.02 -3.90 -8.74
CA ILE A 14 25.71 -3.22 -7.63
C ILE A 14 25.17 -1.80 -7.45
N LEU A 15 25.00 -1.05 -8.54
CA LEU A 15 24.43 0.28 -8.50
C LEU A 15 23.00 0.28 -7.93
N ALA A 16 22.17 -0.69 -8.35
CA ALA A 16 20.83 -0.86 -7.81
C ALA A 16 20.85 -1.18 -6.31
N ILE A 17 21.79 -2.01 -5.84
CA ILE A 17 21.98 -2.31 -4.41
C ILE A 17 22.43 -1.07 -3.64
N VAL A 18 23.36 -0.28 -4.18
CA VAL A 18 23.84 0.95 -3.53
C VAL A 18 22.71 1.97 -3.41
N ILE A 19 21.99 2.23 -4.51
CA ILE A 19 20.82 3.11 -4.52
C ILE A 19 19.78 2.61 -3.51
N ASN A 20 19.50 1.31 -3.48
CA ASN A 20 18.62 0.67 -2.50
C ASN A 20 19.03 0.99 -1.05
N THR A 21 20.31 0.76 -0.72
CA THR A 21 20.81 0.96 0.65
C THR A 21 20.83 2.42 1.10
N LEU A 22 21.06 3.36 0.17
CA LEU A 22 21.03 4.80 0.45
C LEU A 22 19.60 5.33 0.57
N ALA A 23 18.72 4.85 -0.30
CA ALA A 23 17.35 5.30 -0.41
C ALA A 23 16.42 4.76 0.70
N THR A 24 16.85 3.70 1.38
CA THR A 24 16.06 3.12 2.47
C THR A 24 16.24 3.94 3.76
N PRO A 25 15.17 4.50 4.36
CA PRO A 25 15.29 5.23 5.61
C PRO A 25 15.89 4.33 6.70
N LYS A 26 17.00 4.78 7.29
CA LYS A 26 17.75 4.03 8.32
C LYS A 26 17.09 4.06 9.69
N ARG A 27 16.21 5.04 9.95
CA ARG A 27 15.58 5.24 11.26
C ARG A 27 14.06 5.18 11.12
N ALA A 28 13.45 4.16 11.71
CA ALA A 28 12.05 4.21 12.10
C ALA A 28 11.96 5.07 13.36
N ASP A 29 10.95 5.94 13.46
CA ASP A 29 10.65 6.64 14.71
C ASP A 29 10.36 5.57 15.79
N PRO A 30 10.95 5.66 16.99
CA PRO A 30 10.67 4.73 18.09
C PRO A 30 9.18 4.64 18.47
N ARG A 31 8.37 5.68 18.14
CA ARG A 31 6.92 5.71 18.35
C ARG A 31 6.15 5.01 17.24
N GLU A 32 6.79 4.70 16.12
CA GLU A 32 6.18 4.01 15.00
C GLU A 32 6.37 2.49 15.10
N PRO A 33 5.43 1.69 14.55
CA PRO A 33 5.63 0.27 14.36
C PRO A 33 6.89 -0.02 13.55
N PRO A 34 7.56 -1.15 13.80
CA PRO A 34 8.82 -1.45 13.16
C PRO A 34 8.69 -1.56 11.64
N LEU A 35 9.71 -1.06 10.97
CA LEU A 35 9.77 -1.01 9.53
C LEU A 35 10.10 -2.39 8.96
N LEU A 36 9.19 -2.96 8.18
CA LEU A 36 9.43 -4.19 7.44
C LEU A 36 9.88 -3.82 6.02
N LYS A 37 11.16 -4.07 5.71
CA LYS A 37 11.75 -3.68 4.43
C LYS A 37 11.39 -4.70 3.32
N PRO A 38 11.08 -4.23 2.10
CA PRO A 38 10.88 -5.12 0.96
C PRO A 38 12.21 -5.63 0.42
N THR A 39 12.17 -6.76 -0.30
CA THR A 39 13.36 -7.32 -1.00
C THR A 39 13.85 -6.38 -2.11
N ILE A 40 12.93 -5.68 -2.77
CA ILE A 40 13.21 -4.63 -3.75
C ILE A 40 12.72 -3.30 -3.16
N PRO A 41 13.56 -2.28 -3.01
CA PRO A 41 13.16 -0.99 -2.44
C PRO A 41 12.05 -0.34 -3.27
N PHE A 42 11.19 0.43 -2.60
CA PHE A 42 10.10 1.22 -3.17
C PHE A 42 8.96 0.45 -3.84
N ILE A 43 9.28 -0.55 -4.67
CA ILE A 43 8.34 -1.25 -5.54
C ILE A 43 8.11 -2.69 -5.07
N GLY A 44 9.02 -3.28 -4.27
CA GLY A 44 8.92 -4.68 -3.86
C GLY A 44 7.67 -5.02 -3.04
N HIS A 45 7.16 -4.07 -2.26
CA HIS A 45 5.86 -4.24 -1.59
C HIS A 45 4.69 -4.16 -2.56
N ILE A 46 4.74 -3.26 -3.55
CA ILE A 46 3.71 -3.14 -4.59
C ILE A 46 3.63 -4.42 -5.42
N ILE A 47 4.79 -4.93 -5.88
CA ILE A 47 4.84 -6.20 -6.63
C ILE A 47 4.34 -7.35 -5.77
N GLY A 48 4.74 -7.40 -4.50
CA GLY A 48 4.28 -8.42 -3.56
C GLY A 48 2.76 -8.40 -3.37
N LEU A 49 2.18 -7.21 -3.23
CA LEU A 49 0.73 -7.00 -3.14
C LEU A 49 0.02 -7.40 -4.44
N ILE A 50 0.56 -7.07 -5.62
CA ILE A 50 -0.07 -7.44 -6.90
C ILE A 50 0.00 -8.96 -7.12
N ARG A 51 1.16 -9.58 -6.83
CA ARG A 51 1.42 -10.99 -7.12
C ARG A 51 0.74 -11.95 -6.14
N HIS A 52 0.74 -11.59 -4.85
CA HIS A 52 0.20 -12.44 -3.79
C HIS A 52 -1.13 -11.94 -3.24
N GLN A 53 -1.57 -10.73 -3.62
CA GLN A 53 -2.86 -10.17 -3.22
C GLN A 53 -3.12 -10.32 -1.73
N ALA A 54 -4.24 -10.95 -1.36
CA ALA A 54 -4.58 -11.27 0.00
C ALA A 54 -3.43 -12.02 0.68
N ASP A 55 -2.90 -13.11 0.11
CA ASP A 55 -1.84 -13.92 0.73
C ASP A 55 -0.56 -13.16 1.10
N TYR A 56 -0.35 -11.96 0.55
CA TYR A 56 0.78 -11.13 0.94
C TYR A 56 0.75 -10.80 2.44
N HIS A 57 -0.43 -10.64 3.07
CA HIS A 57 -0.52 -10.42 4.52
C HIS A 57 0.12 -11.58 5.30
N ARG A 58 -0.12 -12.83 4.87
CA ARG A 58 0.44 -14.03 5.51
C ARG A 58 1.96 -14.07 5.35
N ILE A 59 2.46 -13.73 4.15
CA ILE A 59 3.90 -13.66 3.88
C ILE A 59 4.58 -12.62 4.78
N LEU A 60 3.97 -11.44 4.93
CA LEU A 60 4.49 -10.38 5.79
C LEU A 60 4.46 -10.79 7.27
N HIS A 61 3.38 -11.43 7.73
CA HIS A 61 3.26 -11.94 9.08
C HIS A 61 4.33 -12.99 9.39
N CYS A 62 4.55 -13.97 8.51
CA CYS A 62 5.60 -14.98 8.67
C CYS A 62 7.01 -14.35 8.75
N LYS A 63 7.24 -13.25 8.02
CA LYS A 63 8.55 -12.58 7.95
C LYS A 63 8.85 -11.73 9.17
N SER A 64 7.84 -11.09 9.76
CA SER A 64 7.99 -10.16 10.89
C SER A 64 7.72 -10.80 12.25
N LYS A 65 6.73 -11.69 12.34
CA LYS A 65 6.15 -12.24 13.59
C LYS A 65 5.66 -11.17 14.59
N GLN A 66 5.47 -9.94 14.13
CA GLN A 66 4.99 -8.83 14.95
C GLN A 66 3.52 -8.54 14.67
N PRO A 67 2.77 -7.97 15.65
CA PRO A 67 1.34 -7.70 15.51
C PRO A 67 1.02 -6.54 14.54
N ILE A 68 1.96 -5.64 14.30
CA ILE A 68 1.84 -4.50 13.38
C ILE A 68 3.21 -4.14 12.80
N VAL A 69 3.25 -3.78 11.52
CA VAL A 69 4.48 -3.36 10.82
C VAL A 69 4.25 -2.19 9.89
N THR A 70 5.29 -1.40 9.68
CA THR A 70 5.31 -0.29 8.71
C THR A 70 5.95 -0.75 7.41
N LEU A 71 5.23 -0.61 6.30
CA LEU A 71 5.66 -0.93 4.95
C LEU A 71 5.97 0.40 4.22
N PRO A 72 7.24 0.65 3.85
CA PRO A 72 7.59 1.82 3.06
C PRO A 72 7.07 1.64 1.62
N MET A 73 6.13 2.48 1.21
CA MET A 73 5.57 2.51 -0.14
C MET A 73 6.16 3.69 -0.92
N LEU A 74 5.99 3.68 -2.25
CA LEU A 74 6.45 4.76 -3.12
C LEU A 74 5.82 6.12 -2.77
N ASN A 75 4.53 6.13 -2.38
CA ASN A 75 3.77 7.34 -2.08
C ASN A 75 3.35 7.45 -0.59
N GLY A 76 4.14 6.89 0.34
CA GLY A 76 3.87 7.01 1.77
C GLY A 76 4.21 5.77 2.58
N LYS A 77 3.59 5.64 3.75
CA LYS A 77 3.75 4.49 4.64
C LYS A 77 2.43 3.72 4.68
N LEU A 78 2.49 2.40 4.50
CA LEU A 78 1.35 1.51 4.72
C LEU A 78 1.56 0.73 6.01
N TYR A 79 0.59 0.73 6.91
CA TYR A 79 0.65 -0.08 8.13
C TYR A 79 -0.08 -1.40 7.91
N ALA A 80 0.61 -2.52 8.06
CA ALA A 80 -0.01 -3.84 8.06
C ALA A 80 -0.23 -4.30 9.49
N ILE A 81 -1.49 -4.58 9.83
CA ILE A 81 -1.93 -5.05 11.14
C ILE A 81 -2.29 -6.53 11.01
N PHE A 82 -1.77 -7.37 11.90
CA PHE A 82 -2.04 -8.80 11.94
C PHE A 82 -2.82 -9.22 13.19
N ASP A 83 -2.78 -8.41 14.24
CA ASP A 83 -3.49 -8.68 15.48
C ASP A 83 -4.99 -8.31 15.38
N PRO A 84 -5.92 -9.23 15.70
CA PRO A 84 -7.36 -8.97 15.60
C PRO A 84 -7.86 -7.82 16.48
N SER A 85 -7.25 -7.60 17.65
CA SER A 85 -7.65 -6.52 18.56
C SER A 85 -7.27 -5.15 17.97
N LEU A 86 -6.09 -5.06 17.34
CA LEU A 86 -5.64 -3.87 16.64
C LEU A 86 -6.44 -3.61 15.35
N ILE A 87 -6.85 -4.65 14.63
CA ILE A 87 -7.73 -4.51 13.46
C ILE A 87 -9.07 -3.91 13.88
N SER A 88 -9.68 -4.44 14.95
CA SER A 88 -10.96 -3.93 15.47
C SER A 88 -10.83 -2.49 15.95
N ALA A 89 -9.75 -2.16 16.66
CA ALA A 89 -9.47 -0.80 17.12
C ALA A 89 -9.22 0.16 15.94
N GLY A 90 -8.49 -0.30 14.92
CA GLY A 90 -8.18 0.48 13.74
C GLY A 90 -9.40 0.82 12.90
N LEU A 91 -10.26 -0.17 12.64
CA LEU A 91 -11.51 0.02 11.89
C LEU A 91 -12.50 0.95 12.59
N LYS A 92 -12.48 1.00 13.92
CA LYS A 92 -13.33 1.91 14.72
C LYS A 92 -12.75 3.33 14.83
N ASN A 93 -11.49 3.52 14.46
CA ASN A 93 -10.80 4.79 14.63
C ASN A 93 -11.02 5.73 13.43
N LYS A 94 -11.70 6.86 13.66
CA LYS A 94 -11.98 7.88 12.64
C LYS A 94 -10.73 8.59 12.10
N HIS A 95 -9.62 8.56 12.84
CA HIS A 95 -8.35 9.16 12.41
C HIS A 95 -7.57 8.27 11.43
N LEU A 96 -7.91 6.99 11.30
CA LEU A 96 -7.33 6.08 10.31
C LEU A 96 -8.19 6.04 9.04
N SER A 97 -8.67 7.20 8.61
CA SER A 97 -9.51 7.33 7.42
C SER A 97 -8.75 6.88 6.18
N THR A 98 -9.27 5.87 5.49
CA THR A 98 -8.78 5.38 4.19
C THR A 98 -9.33 6.19 3.00
N LYS A 99 -10.24 7.14 3.28
CA LYS A 99 -10.90 7.99 2.28
C LYS A 99 -9.94 8.74 1.35
N PRO A 100 -8.86 9.39 1.80
CA PRO A 100 -7.96 10.09 0.89
C PRO A 100 -7.26 9.13 -0.10
N GLN A 101 -6.83 7.94 0.35
CA GLN A 101 -6.22 6.95 -0.54
C GLN A 101 -7.21 6.42 -1.58
N VAL A 102 -8.47 6.19 -1.18
CA VAL A 102 -9.53 5.76 -2.11
C VAL A 102 -9.84 6.85 -3.13
N ARG A 103 -9.96 8.12 -2.71
CA ARG A 103 -10.21 9.27 -3.60
C ARG A 103 -9.13 9.41 -4.68
N GLU A 104 -7.87 9.13 -4.37
CA GLU A 104 -6.78 9.12 -5.36
C GLU A 104 -6.81 7.90 -6.29
N ALA A 105 -7.21 6.72 -5.77
CA ALA A 105 -7.21 5.47 -6.52
C ALA A 105 -8.43 5.30 -7.46
N VAL A 106 -9.58 5.90 -7.12
CA VAL A 106 -10.84 5.72 -7.87
C VAL A 106 -10.76 6.27 -9.30
N ALA A 107 -10.13 7.43 -9.52
CA ALA A 107 -10.10 8.05 -10.84
C ALA A 107 -9.31 7.22 -11.89
N PRO A 108 -8.11 6.70 -11.59
CA PRO A 108 -7.41 5.77 -12.48
C PRO A 108 -8.14 4.43 -12.65
N LEU A 109 -8.77 3.90 -11.60
CA LEU A 109 -9.33 2.54 -11.60
C LEU A 109 -10.66 2.42 -12.36
N MET A 110 -11.50 3.46 -12.27
CA MET A 110 -12.85 3.44 -12.87
C MET A 110 -12.92 4.09 -14.26
N GLN A 111 -11.78 4.46 -14.86
CA GLN A 111 -11.72 5.26 -16.10
C GLN A 111 -12.59 6.54 -16.04
N VAL A 112 -12.71 7.11 -14.85
CA VAL A 112 -13.60 8.26 -14.61
C VAL A 112 -12.96 9.50 -15.23
N THR A 113 -13.71 10.21 -16.08
CA THR A 113 -13.25 11.43 -16.76
C THR A 113 -12.79 12.49 -15.75
N LYS A 114 -11.78 13.31 -16.10
CA LYS A 114 -11.20 14.33 -15.19
C LYS A 114 -12.26 15.22 -14.53
N SER A 115 -13.30 15.63 -15.27
CA SER A 115 -14.40 16.43 -14.72
C SER A 115 -15.17 15.71 -13.61
N THR A 116 -15.40 14.41 -13.73
CA THR A 116 -16.11 13.61 -12.73
C THR A 116 -15.22 13.32 -11.52
N ALA A 117 -13.91 13.15 -11.72
CA ALA A 117 -12.93 13.05 -10.63
C ALA A 117 -12.85 14.36 -9.82
N ASP A 118 -12.94 15.52 -10.49
CA ASP A 118 -12.94 16.83 -9.82
C ASP A 118 -14.25 17.10 -9.07
N LEU A 119 -15.38 16.57 -9.54
CA LEU A 119 -16.65 16.59 -8.80
C LEU A 119 -16.60 15.68 -7.55
N MET A 120 -16.00 14.49 -7.66
CA MET A 120 -15.78 13.62 -6.51
C MET A 120 -14.85 14.25 -5.47
N ARG A 121 -13.88 15.08 -5.86
CA ARG A 121 -12.96 15.77 -4.94
C ARG A 121 -13.60 16.88 -4.11
N ARG A 122 -14.81 17.33 -4.45
CA ARG A 122 -15.57 18.31 -3.64
C ARG A 122 -16.14 17.64 -2.38
N GLU A 123 -16.51 18.45 -1.39
CA GLU A 123 -17.14 17.99 -0.13
C GLU A 123 -18.39 17.13 -0.41
N GLU A 124 -19.17 17.48 -1.44
CA GLU A 124 -20.35 16.73 -1.91
C GLU A 124 -20.03 15.30 -2.42
N GLY A 125 -18.77 15.04 -2.78
CA GLY A 125 -18.32 13.74 -3.27
C GLY A 125 -18.24 12.66 -2.18
N ASP A 126 -18.07 13.03 -0.91
CA ASP A 126 -18.10 12.06 0.19
C ASP A 126 -19.52 11.53 0.42
N GLU A 127 -20.54 12.40 0.40
CA GLU A 127 -21.93 11.97 0.48
C GLU A 127 -22.33 11.09 -0.71
N LEU A 128 -21.86 11.45 -1.91
CA LEU A 128 -22.12 10.64 -3.10
C LEU A 128 -21.43 9.27 -3.02
N GLN A 129 -20.19 9.21 -2.50
CA GLN A 129 -19.51 7.92 -2.25
C GLN A 129 -20.24 7.09 -1.22
N ASP A 130 -20.68 7.67 -0.11
CA ASP A 130 -21.45 6.96 0.93
C ASP A 130 -22.78 6.44 0.34
N ARG A 131 -23.45 7.22 -0.51
CA ARG A 131 -24.67 6.79 -1.22
C ARG A 131 -24.43 5.69 -2.25
N ILE A 132 -23.35 5.78 -3.05
CA ILE A 132 -23.00 4.74 -4.01
C ILE A 132 -22.63 3.45 -3.28
N MET A 133 -21.89 3.54 -2.17
CA MET A 133 -21.55 2.39 -1.35
C MET A 133 -22.80 1.72 -0.77
N LEU A 134 -23.80 2.49 -0.31
CA LEU A 134 -25.09 1.97 0.15
C LEU A 134 -25.89 1.24 -0.94
N TYR A 135 -25.82 1.69 -2.19
CA TYR A 135 -26.53 1.08 -3.32
C TYR A 135 -25.79 -0.08 -4.01
N THR A 136 -24.47 -0.18 -3.81
CA THR A 136 -23.64 -1.26 -4.39
C THR A 136 -23.63 -2.53 -3.55
N ILE A 137 -24.12 -2.50 -2.29
CA ILE A 137 -24.32 -3.74 -1.53
C ILE A 137 -25.45 -4.52 -2.22
N PRO A 138 -25.17 -5.68 -2.83
CA PRO A 138 -26.22 -6.45 -3.47
C PRO A 138 -27.21 -6.87 -2.38
N THR A 139 -28.48 -6.55 -2.58
CA THR A 139 -29.60 -6.91 -1.69
C THR A 139 -29.75 -8.43 -1.49
N SER A 140 -28.94 -9.24 -2.18
CA SER A 140 -28.82 -10.69 -1.99
C SER A 140 -28.20 -11.13 -0.66
N PHE A 141 -27.67 -10.22 0.17
CA PHE A 141 -27.14 -10.53 1.51
C PHE A 141 -28.05 -10.08 2.67
N LEU A 142 -29.25 -9.59 2.37
CA LEU A 142 -30.26 -9.18 3.37
C LEU A 142 -31.46 -10.14 3.42
N GLY A 143 -31.26 -11.41 3.04
CA GLY A 143 -32.25 -12.49 3.14
C GLY A 143 -31.75 -13.63 4.02
#